data_AF-A0A2H5MX36-F1
#
_entry.id   AF-A0A2H5MX36-F1
#
_cell.length_a   1.000
_cell.length_b   1.000
_cell.length_c   1.000
_cell.angle_alpha   90.00
_cell.angle_beta   90.00
_cell.angle_gamma   90.00
#
_symmetry.space_group_name_H-M   'P 1'
#
loop_
_entity.id
_entity.type
_entity.pdbx_description
1 polymer ?
#
loop_
_entity_poly.entity_id
_entity_poly.type
_entity_poly.pdbx_seq_one_letter_code
_entity_poly.pdbx_strand_id
1 'polypeptide(L)'
;MVDDKPIRVHNNHETDLNLPYPTKQPMRVYASIWNGDDWATKGGSVKINWQYAPYVAHYRNLNITEYEQGEDHPLTQEDKDYIEMVETEHMIYNYCDAYDKELVRECDVPIY
;
A
#
# COMPACT_ATOMS: atom_id res chain seq x y z
N MET A 1 -5.32 3.67 -2.97
CA MET A 1 -6.28 3.68 -4.09
C MET A 1 -5.52 3.86 -5.39
N VAL A 2 -6.11 3.43 -6.50
CA VAL A 2 -5.68 3.73 -7.87
C VAL A 2 -6.94 4.14 -8.63
N ASP A 3 -6.95 5.33 -9.22
CA ASP A 3 -8.13 5.91 -9.89
C ASP A 3 -9.41 5.83 -9.03
N ASP A 4 -9.31 6.33 -7.79
CA ASP A 4 -10.37 6.32 -6.77
C ASP A 4 -10.85 4.93 -6.32
N LYS A 5 -10.24 3.85 -6.79
CA LYS A 5 -10.57 2.49 -6.37
C LYS A 5 -9.62 1.98 -5.29
N PRO A 6 -10.11 1.45 -4.17
CA PRO A 6 -9.24 0.90 -3.14
C PRO A 6 -8.61 -0.41 -3.60
N ILE A 7 -7.33 -0.61 -3.24
CA ILE A 7 -6.56 -1.82 -3.61
C ILE A 7 -5.99 -2.56 -2.40
N ARG A 8 -6.11 -1.94 -1.22
CA ARG A 8 -5.63 -2.45 0.06
C ARG A 8 -6.25 -1.61 1.18
N VAL A 9 -6.56 -2.27 2.28
CA VAL A 9 -6.96 -1.66 3.55
C VAL A 9 -5.98 -2.13 4.62
N HIS A 10 -5.64 -1.23 5.54
CA HIS A 10 -4.87 -1.57 6.72
C HIS A 10 -5.60 -0.99 7.92
N ASN A 11 -6.28 -1.86 8.67
CA ASN A 11 -7.14 -1.45 9.77
C ASN A 11 -6.33 -1.11 11.02
N ASN A 12 -6.89 -0.23 11.84
CA ASN A 12 -6.30 0.11 13.13
C ASN A 12 -6.60 -0.97 14.16
N HIS A 13 -5.59 -1.79 14.46
CA HIS A 13 -5.66 -2.84 15.48
C HIS A 13 -4.89 -2.51 16.78
N GLU A 14 -4.77 -1.21 17.14
CA GLU A 14 -4.12 -0.80 18.39
C GLU A 14 -4.83 -1.36 19.64
N THR A 15 -6.17 -1.49 19.61
CA THR A 15 -6.96 -1.84 20.81
C THR A 15 -7.21 -3.34 20.95
N ASP A 16 -7.54 -4.03 19.86
CA ASP A 16 -7.94 -5.43 19.84
C ASP A 16 -6.74 -6.39 19.72
N LEU A 17 -5.71 -6.04 18.94
CA LEU A 17 -4.50 -6.88 18.76
C LEU A 17 -3.24 -6.29 19.39
N ASN A 18 -3.29 -5.07 19.92
CA ASN A 18 -2.11 -4.34 20.40
C ASN A 18 -1.02 -4.24 19.33
N LEU A 19 -1.42 -3.92 18.09
CA LEU A 19 -0.51 -3.70 16.97
C LEU A 19 -0.28 -2.20 16.78
N PRO A 20 0.96 -1.76 16.49
CA PRO A 20 1.23 -0.35 16.22
C PRO A 20 0.46 0.17 15.02
N TYR A 21 -0.13 1.36 15.14
CA TYR A 21 -0.76 2.08 14.03
C TYR A 21 -0.32 3.55 14.05
N PRO A 22 -0.16 4.22 12.89
CA PRO A 22 0.34 5.60 12.82
C PRO A 22 -0.70 6.65 13.25
N THR A 23 -1.17 6.61 14.49
CA THR A 23 -2.16 7.56 15.05
C THR A 23 -1.53 8.79 15.69
N LYS A 24 -0.27 8.72 16.14
CA LYS A 24 0.35 9.71 17.05
C LYS A 24 1.46 10.55 16.44
N GLN A 25 2.00 10.14 15.30
CA GLN A 25 3.17 10.78 14.68
C GLN A 25 2.75 11.48 13.38
N PRO A 26 2.86 12.82 13.29
CA PRO A 26 2.61 13.54 12.04
C PRO A 26 3.55 13.07 10.93
N MET A 27 3.01 12.92 9.72
CA MET A 27 3.76 12.43 8.55
C MET A 27 4.03 13.55 7.54
N ARG A 28 4.99 13.30 6.65
CA ARG A 28 5.28 14.16 5.48
C ARG A 28 5.12 13.33 4.21
N VAL A 29 4.71 13.98 3.13
CA VAL A 29 4.63 13.36 1.81
C VAL A 29 5.99 13.45 1.13
N TYR A 30 6.45 12.34 0.54
CA TYR A 30 7.70 12.26 -0.20
C TYR A 30 7.46 11.59 -1.55
N ALA A 31 8.16 12.06 -2.58
CA ALA A 31 8.25 11.41 -3.89
C ALA A 31 9.70 11.41 -4.36
N SER A 32 10.18 10.29 -4.89
CA SER A 32 11.55 10.14 -5.35
C SER A 32 11.63 9.19 -6.54
N ILE A 33 12.63 9.41 -7.40
CA ILE A 33 13.08 8.45 -8.40
C ILE A 33 14.52 8.10 -8.06
N TRP A 34 14.82 6.81 -7.90
CA TRP A 34 16.13 6.34 -7.46
C TRP A 34 16.39 4.91 -7.96
N ASN A 35 17.65 4.46 -7.89
CA ASN A 35 18.06 3.13 -8.33
C ASN A 35 17.96 2.10 -7.19
N GLY A 36 17.04 1.14 -7.31
CA GLY A 36 16.85 0.01 -6.37
C GLY A 36 17.32 -1.34 -6.90
N ASP A 37 18.41 -1.37 -7.67
CA ASP A 37 18.94 -2.56 -8.38
C ASP A 37 19.01 -3.85 -7.57
N ASP A 38 19.24 -3.77 -6.26
CA ASP A 38 19.42 -4.96 -5.43
C ASP A 38 18.12 -5.74 -5.17
N TRP A 39 16.96 -5.16 -5.47
CA TRP A 39 15.67 -5.80 -5.17
C TRP A 39 14.54 -5.49 -6.17
N ALA A 40 14.55 -4.34 -6.85
CA ALA A 40 13.38 -3.79 -7.52
C ALA A 40 12.81 -4.65 -8.68
N THR A 41 13.67 -5.18 -9.56
CA THR A 41 13.21 -5.94 -10.75
C THR A 41 13.61 -7.40 -10.65
N LYS A 42 12.61 -8.30 -10.65
CA LYS A 42 12.78 -9.76 -10.47
C LYS A 42 13.68 -10.09 -9.26
N GLY A 43 13.39 -9.48 -8.11
CA GLY A 43 14.17 -9.66 -6.89
C GLY A 43 15.63 -9.21 -7.00
N GLY A 44 15.93 -8.24 -7.88
CA GLY A 44 17.27 -7.71 -8.09
C GLY A 44 18.12 -8.42 -9.15
N SER A 45 17.56 -9.44 -9.83
CA SER A 45 18.28 -10.17 -10.90
C SER A 45 18.38 -9.39 -12.21
N VAL A 46 17.53 -8.38 -12.43
CA VAL A 46 17.60 -7.49 -13.59
C VAL A 46 18.08 -6.12 -13.12
N LYS A 47 19.25 -5.71 -13.61
CA LYS A 47 19.88 -4.43 -13.28
C LYS A 47 19.51 -3.35 -14.29
N ILE A 48 19.51 -2.10 -13.84
CA ILE A 48 19.27 -0.93 -14.68
C ILE A 48 20.30 -0.85 -15.81
N ASN A 49 19.86 -0.55 -17.02
CA ASN A 49 20.75 -0.29 -18.13
C ASN A 49 20.92 1.22 -18.33
N TRP A 50 22.00 1.79 -17.82
CA TRP A 50 22.24 3.24 -17.89
C TRP A 50 22.32 3.82 -19.31
N GLN A 51 22.45 2.99 -20.35
CA GLN A 51 22.36 3.44 -21.74
C GLN A 51 20.98 3.98 -22.13
N TYR A 52 19.91 3.60 -21.39
CA TYR A 52 18.55 4.11 -21.62
C TYR A 52 18.20 5.37 -20.82
N ALA A 53 19.18 5.94 -20.12
CA ALA A 53 18.99 7.22 -19.43
C ALA A 53 18.70 8.37 -20.44
N PRO A 54 17.95 9.41 -20.02
CA PRO A 54 17.43 9.65 -18.68
C PRO A 54 16.15 8.86 -18.36
N TYR A 55 16.04 8.42 -17.11
CA TYR A 55 14.81 7.88 -16.54
C TYR A 55 14.00 9.03 -15.93
N VAL A 56 12.81 9.28 -16.46
CA VAL A 56 12.01 10.46 -16.11
C VAL A 56 10.66 10.03 -15.55
N ALA A 57 10.33 10.48 -14.34
CA ALA A 57 9.00 10.36 -13.75
C ALA A 57 8.34 11.74 -13.73
N HIS A 58 7.11 11.82 -14.24
CA HIS A 58 6.32 13.05 -14.26
C HIS A 58 5.22 12.98 -13.21
N TYR A 59 5.15 14.00 -12.36
CA TYR A 59 4.13 14.15 -11.33
C TYR A 59 3.31 15.39 -11.63
N ARG A 60 1.99 15.31 -11.43
CA ARG A 60 1.05 16.43 -11.56
C ARG A 60 -0.07 16.24 -10.55
N ASN A 61 -0.91 17.28 -10.40
CA ASN A 61 -2.11 17.23 -9.57
C ASN A 61 -1.80 16.86 -8.11
N LEU A 62 -0.77 17.48 -7.51
CA LEU A 62 -0.51 17.32 -6.08
C LEU A 62 -1.71 17.86 -5.31
N ASN A 63 -2.46 16.95 -4.70
CA ASN A 63 -3.59 17.26 -3.84
C ASN A 63 -3.25 16.82 -2.41
N ILE A 64 -3.22 17.77 -1.48
CA ILE A 64 -3.00 17.52 -0.06
C ILE A 64 -4.16 18.17 0.67
N THR A 65 -5.13 17.35 1.05
CA THR A 65 -6.26 17.76 1.88
C THR A 65 -6.03 17.24 3.30
N GLU A 66 -6.49 18.01 4.28
CA GLU A 66 -6.70 17.46 5.61
C GLU A 66 -7.84 16.45 5.54
N TYR A 67 -7.81 15.45 6.43
CA TYR A 67 -8.98 14.64 6.66
C TYR A 67 -10.03 15.53 7.35
N GLU A 68 -11.18 15.73 6.71
CA GLU A 68 -12.29 16.46 7.32
C GLU A 68 -12.79 15.66 8.54
N GLN A 69 -12.55 16.18 9.74
CA GLN A 69 -12.98 15.53 10.97
C GLN A 69 -14.50 15.27 10.95
N GLY A 70 -14.88 13.99 10.93
CA GLY A 70 -16.27 13.57 11.15
C GLY A 70 -16.94 12.85 9.98
N GLU A 71 -16.29 12.71 8.81
CA GLU A 71 -16.81 11.89 7.72
C GLU A 71 -16.13 10.51 7.73
N ASP A 72 -16.78 9.55 8.38
CA ASP A 72 -16.43 8.15 8.18
C ASP A 72 -16.80 7.79 6.74
N HIS A 73 -15.83 7.34 5.95
CA HIS A 73 -16.02 6.89 4.58
C HIS A 73 -15.89 5.36 4.56
N PRO A 74 -16.93 4.63 5.00
CA PRO A 74 -16.88 3.17 4.98
C PRO A 74 -16.78 2.68 3.54
N LEU A 75 -16.04 1.60 3.35
CA LEU A 75 -15.96 0.93 2.06
C LEU A 75 -17.35 0.42 1.67
N THR A 76 -17.76 0.75 0.45
CA THR A 76 -18.96 0.22 -0.16
C THR A 76 -18.79 -1.27 -0.47
N GLN A 77 -19.87 -1.97 -0.81
CA GLN A 77 -19.73 -3.36 -1.28
C GLN A 77 -18.93 -3.43 -2.59
N GLU A 78 -19.11 -2.45 -3.48
CA GLU A 78 -18.35 -2.34 -4.73
C GLU A 78 -16.84 -2.20 -4.47
N ASP A 79 -16.47 -1.41 -3.45
CA ASP A 79 -15.07 -1.29 -3.03
C ASP A 79 -14.50 -2.63 -2.56
N LYS A 80 -15.26 -3.38 -1.75
CA LYS A 80 -14.85 -4.69 -1.24
C LYS A 80 -14.69 -5.70 -2.37
N ASP A 81 -15.65 -5.77 -3.28
CA ASP A 81 -15.62 -6.65 -4.45
C ASP A 81 -14.44 -6.30 -5.36
N TYR A 82 -14.13 -5.00 -5.51
CA TYR A 82 -12.99 -4.56 -6.30
C TYR A 82 -11.65 -4.93 -5.65
N ILE A 83 -11.53 -4.81 -4.33
CA ILE A 83 -10.33 -5.25 -3.60
C ILE A 83 -10.16 -6.77 -3.74
N GLU A 84 -11.23 -7.57 -3.62
CA GLU A 84 -11.17 -9.02 -3.84
C GLU A 84 -10.71 -9.36 -5.26
N MET A 85 -11.19 -8.64 -6.28
CA MET A 85 -10.71 -8.81 -7.66
C MET A 85 -9.22 -8.47 -7.78
N VAL A 86 -8.75 -7.38 -7.17
CA VAL A 86 -7.32 -7.02 -7.17
C VAL A 86 -6.48 -8.10 -6.50
N GLU A 87 -6.92 -8.62 -5.37
CA GLU A 87 -6.25 -9.67 -4.62
C GLU A 87 -6.19 -10.99 -5.40
N THR A 88 -7.23 -11.33 -6.15
CA THR A 88 -7.32 -12.61 -6.87
C THR A 88 -6.68 -12.57 -8.26
N GLU A 89 -6.74 -11.43 -8.97
CA GLU A 89 -6.33 -11.34 -10.37
C GLU A 89 -5.01 -10.58 -10.59
N HIS A 90 -4.62 -9.70 -9.66
CA HIS A 90 -3.51 -8.76 -9.86
C HIS A 90 -2.42 -8.84 -8.79
N MET A 91 -2.71 -9.41 -7.63
CA MET A 91 -1.73 -9.54 -6.55
C MET A 91 -0.72 -10.65 -6.84
N ILE A 92 0.53 -10.26 -7.03
CA ILE A 92 1.65 -11.19 -7.26
C ILE A 92 2.45 -11.51 -5.99
N TYR A 93 2.23 -10.74 -4.91
CA TYR A 93 2.90 -10.90 -3.63
C TYR A 93 2.04 -10.31 -2.51
N ASN A 94 1.95 -11.04 -1.40
CA ASN A 94 1.30 -10.61 -0.17
C ASN A 94 2.14 -11.06 1.02
N TYR A 95 2.42 -10.14 1.94
CA TYR A 95 3.23 -10.45 3.12
C TYR A 95 2.47 -11.33 4.13
N CYS A 96 1.13 -11.25 4.16
CA CYS A 96 0.30 -12.15 4.96
C CYS A 96 0.46 -13.62 4.56
N ASP A 97 0.80 -13.88 3.29
CA ASP A 97 1.03 -15.23 2.77
C ASP A 97 2.50 -15.65 2.83
N ALA A 98 3.42 -14.67 2.90
CA ALA A 98 4.86 -14.90 2.84
C ALA A 98 5.53 -15.07 4.21
N TYR A 99 4.94 -14.54 5.28
CA TYR A 99 5.51 -14.59 6.63
C TYR A 99 4.66 -15.44 7.57
N ASP A 100 5.29 -15.88 8.67
CA ASP A 100 4.59 -16.59 9.72
C ASP A 100 3.56 -15.67 10.39
N LYS A 101 2.36 -16.19 10.62
CA LYS A 101 1.21 -15.47 11.16
C LYS A 101 1.46 -14.90 12.55
N GLU A 102 2.37 -15.53 13.33
CA GLU A 102 2.81 -14.98 14.61
C GLU A 102 3.46 -13.59 14.50
N LEU A 103 4.05 -13.28 13.33
CA LEU A 103 4.69 -11.99 13.05
C LEU A 103 3.73 -10.97 12.41
N VAL A 104 2.63 -11.43 11.81
CA VAL A 104 1.69 -10.60 11.03
C VAL A 104 0.25 -10.84 11.49
N ARG A 105 0.00 -10.61 12.78
CA ARG A 105 -1.28 -10.91 13.45
C ARG A 105 -2.47 -10.13 12.89
N GLU A 106 -2.25 -9.01 12.21
CA GLU A 106 -3.29 -8.26 11.51
C GLU A 106 -3.89 -9.02 10.32
N CYS A 107 -3.20 -10.04 9.81
CA CYS A 107 -3.66 -10.83 8.66
C CYS A 107 -4.66 -11.93 9.04
N ASP A 108 -4.81 -12.23 10.33
CA ASP A 108 -5.73 -13.26 10.83
C ASP A 108 -7.13 -12.72 11.19
N VAL A 109 -7.32 -11.42 11.06
CA VAL A 109 -8.61 -10.75 11.29
C VAL A 109 -9.25 -10.36 9.96
N PRO A 110 -10.59 -10.45 9.85
CA PRO A 110 -11.28 -9.97 8.67
C PRO A 110 -10.96 -8.51 8.38
N ILE A 111 -10.74 -8.19 7.10
CA ILE A 111 -10.55 -6.81 6.65
C ILE A 111 -11.87 -6.02 6.77
N TYR A 112 -13.02 -6.70 6.65
CA TYR A 112 -14.38 -6.13 6.63
C TYR A 112 -15.35 -6.77 7.61
#